data_AF-A0A7X6U0I0-F1
#
_entry.id   AF-A0A7X6U0I0-F1
#
_cell.length_a   1.000
_cell.length_b   1.000
_cell.length_c   1.000
_cell.angle_alpha   90.00
_cell.angle_beta   90.00
_cell.angle_gamma   90.00
#
_symmetry.space_group_name_H-M   'P 1'
#
loop_
_entity.id
_entity.type
_entity.pdbx_description
1 polymer ?
#
loop_
_entity_poly.entity_id
_entity_poly.type
_entity_poly.pdbx_seq_one_letter_code
_entity_poly.pdbx_strand_id
1 'polypeptide(L)'
;MNLNNCHNCVLRRRQKRNWPRVAALFLLVIMAAALPSLSACYLKGSGTPSGPDLTTPHPSRTDNRPLQIPTGHPLTEEEAALAAAAFDLPLETYDLLRPGGAVDLSRLEEVEIFRVVDGDTLIVMRDDRPVRLRLIGLDAPESYSHHDEKMRTHQGESVSRLVSAWLAGRTAYLQFDVEPADPYDRLLAYVWLDAHTMVNEVLVREGLVWQHRYPPNTRFNDYFEELEKTAKQEGRGIWGDGEKTLFGYDESNQRAGSGNDMKEKTIYLAGGCFWGVERYYQLLPAGILKTEAGYANGTGADPSYEEVCRGNTGFAETVRLVYDPGEISLTAILAHFFRIIDPTTRDHQGNDYGDQYRPGIYYTDENDFPVICDYLDARRKDYARPLVVEVLELVNFYPAEDWHQDYLLSNPSGYCHVNLSQADLPLEPHELPQGGAEPVHPGDSLDPHLFEGHLSGKTVAASFAGPSNEELREKLTDLQYKVTQENDTERPFANAYDQVFEPGLYVDVVSGEPLFSSRDKYDAGCGWPAFSRPVARGALVYRDDTSLWRKRVEVRSGGADSHLGHVFEDGPQASGGLRYCINSAALRFIPLPDMGSQGYGDWISEVLDPNS
;
A
#
# COMPACT_ATOMS: atom_id res chain seq x y z
N MET A 1 -19.89 -32.59 9.18
CA MET A 1 -20.82 -32.24 8.08
C MET A 1 -20.44 -30.82 7.66
N ASN A 2 -20.10 -30.47 6.42
CA ASN A 2 -19.89 -31.21 5.16
C ASN A 2 -18.66 -30.54 4.47
N LEU A 3 -17.71 -31.25 3.83
CA LEU A 3 -17.81 -31.93 2.52
C LEU A 3 -18.20 -30.96 1.36
N ASN A 4 -17.47 -30.86 0.24
CA ASN A 4 -16.16 -31.45 -0.14
C ASN A 4 -15.62 -30.88 -1.48
N ASN A 5 -14.47 -31.43 -1.95
CA ASN A 5 -13.92 -31.45 -3.33
C ASN A 5 -13.00 -30.29 -3.77
N CYS A 6 -12.10 -30.41 -4.77
CA CYS A 6 -11.15 -31.45 -5.26
C CYS A 6 -10.66 -30.98 -6.66
N HIS A 7 -9.36 -30.77 -6.92
CA HIS A 7 -8.32 -31.76 -7.28
C HIS A 7 -8.38 -32.35 -8.73
N ASN A 8 -7.46 -31.90 -9.60
CA ASN A 8 -6.96 -32.53 -10.85
C ASN A 8 -5.86 -31.60 -11.44
N CYS A 9 -4.57 -31.89 -11.66
CA CYS A 9 -3.69 -33.08 -11.69
C CYS A 9 -3.27 -33.60 -13.09
N VAL A 10 -1.97 -33.96 -13.20
CA VAL A 10 -1.23 -34.65 -14.28
C VAL A 10 -0.75 -33.86 -15.52
N LEU A 11 0.58 -33.70 -15.60
CA LEU A 11 1.38 -33.37 -16.80
C LEU A 11 1.59 -34.59 -17.72
N ARG A 12 1.62 -34.39 -19.05
CA ARG A 12 2.45 -35.22 -19.96
C ARG A 12 3.10 -34.40 -21.09
N ARG A 13 4.30 -34.84 -21.52
CA ARG A 13 5.22 -34.11 -22.41
C ARG A 13 5.08 -34.50 -23.89
N ARG A 14 5.37 -33.53 -24.78
CA ARG A 14 6.00 -33.64 -26.12
C ARG A 14 5.51 -34.73 -27.11
N GLN A 15 5.10 -34.29 -28.30
CA GLN A 15 5.90 -34.60 -29.52
C GLN A 15 5.64 -33.59 -30.67
N LYS A 16 6.41 -33.72 -31.76
CA LYS A 16 6.47 -32.79 -32.90
C LYS A 16 5.70 -33.32 -34.13
N ARG A 17 5.52 -32.41 -35.11
CA ARG A 17 5.58 -32.57 -36.58
C ARG A 17 4.29 -32.72 -37.41
N ASN A 18 4.39 -32.14 -38.62
CA ASN A 18 3.73 -32.46 -39.90
C ASN A 18 2.31 -31.91 -40.22
N TRP A 19 2.31 -30.78 -40.93
CA TRP A 19 1.53 -30.52 -42.16
C TRP A 19 1.72 -31.67 -43.20
N PRO A 20 0.79 -31.92 -44.17
CA PRO A 20 0.45 -30.94 -45.20
C PRO A 20 -0.97 -30.93 -45.84
N ARG A 21 -1.16 -29.85 -46.62
CA ARG A 21 -2.20 -29.50 -47.62
C ARG A 21 -2.80 -30.63 -48.48
N VAL A 22 -4.13 -30.61 -48.63
CA VAL A 22 -4.94 -30.72 -49.88
C VAL A 22 -6.25 -29.93 -49.58
N ALA A 23 -6.72 -28.85 -50.22
CA ALA A 23 -6.79 -28.37 -51.62
C ALA A 23 -8.10 -28.76 -52.36
N ALA A 24 -8.57 -27.87 -53.26
CA ALA A 24 -9.81 -27.95 -54.06
C ALA A 24 -11.13 -27.61 -53.30
N LEU A 25 -12.18 -26.96 -53.86
CA LEU A 25 -12.47 -26.19 -55.11
C LEU A 25 -13.89 -25.54 -54.94
N PHE A 26 -14.50 -24.64 -55.75
CA PHE A 26 -14.17 -23.86 -56.97
C PHE A 26 -15.18 -22.69 -57.18
N LEU A 27 -14.78 -21.59 -57.87
CA LEU A 27 -15.60 -20.60 -58.63
C LEU A 27 -16.70 -19.73 -57.92
N LEU A 28 -17.15 -18.57 -58.44
CA LEU A 28 -16.51 -17.41 -59.13
C LEU A 28 -17.54 -16.24 -59.34
N VAL A 29 -17.15 -15.19 -60.10
CA VAL A 29 -17.93 -14.11 -60.76
C VAL A 29 -18.13 -12.82 -59.91
N ILE A 30 -17.43 -11.68 -60.09
CA ILE A 30 -17.26 -10.71 -61.25
C ILE A 30 -18.42 -9.70 -61.32
N MET A 31 -18.28 -8.36 -61.44
CA MET A 31 -17.17 -7.37 -61.49
C MET A 31 -17.69 -6.02 -60.90
N ALA A 32 -16.93 -5.02 -60.40
CA ALA A 32 -16.02 -4.05 -61.06
C ALA A 32 -16.66 -3.20 -62.21
N ALA A 33 -16.46 -1.88 -62.38
CA ALA A 33 -15.82 -0.83 -61.57
C ALA A 33 -16.16 0.59 -62.14
N ALA A 34 -15.58 1.63 -61.52
CA ALA A 34 -15.25 2.98 -62.07
C ALA A 34 -16.22 4.18 -61.92
N LEU A 35 -15.64 5.21 -61.28
CA LEU A 35 -15.86 6.67 -61.26
C LEU A 35 -15.86 7.31 -62.69
N PRO A 36 -16.15 8.64 -62.94
CA PRO A 36 -15.84 9.77 -62.04
C PRO A 36 -16.68 11.09 -62.07
N SER A 37 -16.39 11.94 -61.07
CA SER A 37 -16.25 13.42 -61.08
C SER A 37 -17.26 14.38 -61.75
N LEU A 38 -17.56 15.48 -61.05
CA LEU A 38 -17.54 16.83 -61.63
C LEU A 38 -17.20 17.91 -60.58
N SER A 39 -16.52 18.98 -61.00
CA SER A 39 -16.06 20.13 -60.19
C SER A 39 -16.95 21.38 -60.45
N ALA A 40 -16.73 22.62 -60.00
CA ALA A 40 -15.54 23.31 -59.47
C ALA A 40 -15.89 24.63 -58.73
N CYS A 41 -14.84 25.42 -58.42
CA CYS A 41 -14.82 26.84 -57.98
C CYS A 41 -15.02 27.10 -56.45
N TYR A 42 -14.30 28.04 -55.81
CA TYR A 42 -13.32 29.02 -56.31
C TYR A 42 -12.24 29.45 -55.28
N LEU A 43 -11.08 29.86 -55.79
CA LEU A 43 -9.97 30.65 -55.20
C LEU A 43 -9.36 30.35 -53.81
N LYS A 44 -8.08 29.95 -53.87
CA LYS A 44 -6.92 30.44 -53.09
C LYS A 44 -7.16 31.16 -51.75
N GLY A 45 -6.77 30.49 -50.66
CA GLY A 45 -6.09 31.11 -49.52
C GLY A 45 -4.86 30.29 -49.16
N SER A 46 -3.65 30.84 -49.26
CA SER A 46 -2.41 30.13 -48.92
C SER A 46 -2.04 30.33 -47.45
N GLY A 47 -2.85 29.77 -46.56
CA GLY A 47 -2.43 29.45 -45.20
C GLY A 47 -2.06 27.97 -45.12
N THR A 48 -1.03 27.64 -44.35
CA THR A 48 -1.11 26.43 -43.53
C THR A 48 -2.41 26.51 -42.71
N PRO A 49 -3.10 25.40 -42.42
CA PRO A 49 -4.11 25.43 -41.37
C PRO A 49 -3.39 25.83 -40.08
N SER A 50 -3.59 27.07 -39.63
CA SER A 50 -3.40 27.40 -38.22
C SER A 50 -4.24 26.40 -37.43
N GLY A 51 -3.66 25.80 -36.39
CA GLY A 51 -4.45 25.00 -35.47
C GLY A 51 -5.68 25.79 -35.03
N PRO A 52 -6.84 25.13 -34.82
CA PRO A 52 -8.04 25.79 -34.33
C PRO A 52 -7.69 26.65 -33.10
N ASP A 53 -8.25 27.86 -33.05
CA ASP A 53 -7.84 28.89 -32.10
C ASP A 53 -8.26 28.50 -30.66
N LEU A 54 -7.32 27.86 -29.96
CA LEU A 54 -7.48 27.33 -28.61
C LEU A 54 -7.87 28.42 -27.58
N THR A 55 -7.71 29.71 -27.92
CA THR A 55 -8.00 30.83 -27.02
C THR A 55 -9.49 31.21 -26.96
N THR A 56 -10.36 30.52 -27.73
CA THR A 56 -11.80 30.80 -27.76
C THR A 56 -12.60 29.73 -26.97
N PRO A 57 -13.00 29.99 -25.71
CA PRO A 57 -13.73 29.02 -24.89
C PRO A 57 -15.13 28.72 -25.45
N HIS A 58 -15.58 27.47 -25.28
CA HIS A 58 -16.89 27.05 -25.76
C HIS A 58 -18.02 27.78 -25.00
N PRO A 59 -19.00 28.42 -25.70
CA PRO A 59 -19.94 29.37 -25.09
C PRO A 59 -20.99 28.75 -24.15
N SER A 60 -20.87 27.47 -23.79
CA SER A 60 -21.70 26.78 -22.80
C SER A 60 -21.06 26.67 -21.40
N ARG A 61 -19.73 26.77 -21.27
CA ARG A 61 -19.05 26.71 -19.95
C ARG A 61 -18.81 28.13 -19.45
N THR A 62 -19.64 28.60 -18.53
CA THR A 62 -19.60 29.97 -17.98
C THR A 62 -18.51 30.20 -16.92
N ASP A 63 -17.38 29.50 -17.01
CA ASP A 63 -16.23 29.71 -16.13
C ASP A 63 -15.45 30.95 -16.58
N ASN A 64 -15.80 32.09 -16.00
CA ASN A 64 -15.07 33.36 -16.16
C ASN A 64 -13.73 33.39 -15.37
N ARG A 65 -13.31 32.27 -14.76
CA ARG A 65 -12.04 32.12 -14.03
C ARG A 65 -11.45 30.72 -14.28
N PRO A 66 -10.13 30.56 -14.51
CA PRO A 66 -9.50 29.26 -14.55
C PRO A 66 -9.39 28.66 -13.13
N LEU A 67 -9.43 27.33 -13.01
CA LEU A 67 -9.16 26.61 -11.77
C LEU A 67 -7.79 27.03 -11.20
N GLN A 68 -7.68 27.22 -9.89
CA GLN A 68 -6.43 27.53 -9.17
C GLN A 68 -6.17 26.45 -8.13
N ILE A 69 -4.93 25.98 -8.00
CA ILE A 69 -4.50 25.15 -6.86
C ILE A 69 -3.67 26.02 -5.91
N PRO A 70 -4.07 26.21 -4.64
CA PRO A 70 -3.32 27.00 -3.68
C PRO A 70 -1.93 26.41 -3.38
N THR A 71 -0.99 27.29 -3.05
CA THR A 71 0.38 26.90 -2.66
C THR A 71 0.58 26.92 -1.14
N GLY A 72 -0.19 27.72 -0.41
CA GLY A 72 -0.07 27.89 1.04
C GLY A 72 -0.65 26.76 1.89
N HIS A 73 -1.64 26.03 1.36
CA HIS A 73 -2.35 24.92 2.02
C HIS A 73 -2.89 23.96 0.94
N PRO A 74 -3.17 22.68 1.26
CA PRO A 74 -3.87 21.77 0.35
C PRO A 74 -5.38 22.07 0.32
N LEU A 75 -6.05 21.77 -0.79
CA LEU A 75 -7.51 21.84 -0.90
C LEU A 75 -8.20 20.88 0.09
N THR A 76 -9.29 21.33 0.70
CA THR A 76 -10.19 20.43 1.45
C THR A 76 -10.91 19.46 0.52
N GLU A 77 -11.43 18.35 1.04
CA GLU A 77 -12.22 17.39 0.25
C GLU A 77 -13.50 18.02 -0.36
N GLU A 78 -14.10 19.01 0.33
CA GLU A 78 -15.27 19.74 -0.17
C GLU A 78 -14.90 20.65 -1.35
N GLU A 79 -13.78 21.39 -1.26
CA GLU A 79 -13.27 22.19 -2.39
C GLU A 79 -12.82 21.31 -3.56
N ALA A 80 -12.20 20.17 -3.27
CA ALA A 80 -11.77 19.17 -4.25
C ALA A 80 -12.97 18.58 -5.00
N ALA A 81 -14.04 18.19 -4.31
CA ALA A 81 -15.27 17.68 -4.90
C ALA A 81 -16.04 18.78 -5.69
N LEU A 82 -16.10 20.00 -5.17
CA LEU A 82 -16.72 21.14 -5.85
C LEU A 82 -15.96 21.53 -7.13
N ALA A 83 -14.63 21.41 -7.14
CA ALA A 83 -13.80 21.57 -8.33
C ALA A 83 -14.01 20.43 -9.33
N ALA A 84 -14.02 19.17 -8.84
CA ALA A 84 -14.20 17.97 -9.64
C ALA A 84 -15.49 17.98 -10.48
N ALA A 85 -16.58 18.53 -9.94
CA ALA A 85 -17.87 18.66 -10.64
C ALA A 85 -17.78 19.48 -11.95
N ALA A 86 -16.77 20.34 -12.13
CA ALA A 86 -16.58 21.09 -13.36
C ALA A 86 -15.94 20.27 -14.51
N PHE A 87 -15.40 19.09 -14.22
CA PHE A 87 -14.71 18.23 -15.19
C PHE A 87 -15.65 17.31 -15.97
N ASP A 88 -16.82 16.97 -15.40
CA ASP A 88 -17.87 16.17 -16.04
C ASP A 88 -18.71 16.96 -17.06
N LEU A 89 -18.33 18.20 -17.36
CA LEU A 89 -18.91 19.01 -18.43
C LEU A 89 -18.23 18.65 -19.76
N PRO A 90 -18.90 17.94 -20.70
CA PRO A 90 -18.30 17.56 -21.98
C PRO A 90 -18.05 18.81 -22.85
N LEU A 91 -16.90 18.84 -23.52
CA LEU A 91 -16.46 19.96 -24.34
C LEU A 91 -16.12 19.49 -25.76
N GLU A 92 -17.14 19.40 -26.63
CA GLU A 92 -17.05 18.90 -28.01
C GLU A 92 -15.92 19.53 -28.85
N THR A 93 -15.47 20.75 -28.51
CA THR A 93 -14.29 21.37 -29.13
C THR A 93 -13.06 20.46 -29.06
N TYR A 94 -12.82 19.77 -27.93
CA TYR A 94 -11.62 18.95 -27.73
C TYR A 94 -11.65 17.64 -28.55
N ASP A 95 -12.83 17.11 -28.88
CA ASP A 95 -12.95 16.00 -29.84
C ASP A 95 -12.52 16.40 -31.27
N LEU A 96 -12.57 17.70 -31.61
CA LEU A 96 -12.05 18.22 -32.88
C LEU A 96 -10.52 18.41 -32.85
N LEU A 97 -9.90 18.41 -31.67
CA LEU A 97 -8.45 18.55 -31.46
C LEU A 97 -7.75 17.20 -31.32
N ARG A 98 -8.37 16.26 -30.60
CA ARG A 98 -7.77 15.00 -30.18
C ARG A 98 -7.44 14.12 -31.40
N PRO A 99 -6.22 13.54 -31.48
CA PRO A 99 -5.84 12.60 -32.54
C PRO A 99 -6.75 11.35 -32.65
N GLY A 100 -7.79 11.46 -33.48
CA GLY A 100 -8.82 10.43 -33.69
C GLY A 100 -10.20 10.75 -33.10
N GLY A 101 -10.34 11.86 -32.36
CA GLY A 101 -11.60 12.37 -31.80
C GLY A 101 -12.19 11.53 -30.67
N ALA A 102 -13.52 11.42 -30.65
CA ALA A 102 -14.27 10.60 -29.71
C ALA A 102 -14.02 9.09 -29.94
N VAL A 103 -13.99 8.31 -28.88
CA VAL A 103 -13.62 6.89 -28.91
C VAL A 103 -14.82 5.94 -28.98
N ASP A 104 -14.66 4.84 -29.72
CA ASP A 104 -15.61 3.72 -29.71
C ASP A 104 -15.38 2.86 -28.45
N LEU A 105 -16.11 3.16 -27.38
CA LEU A 105 -16.04 2.47 -26.09
C LEU A 105 -16.21 0.95 -26.20
N SER A 106 -16.93 0.45 -27.20
CA SER A 106 -17.16 -0.99 -27.41
C SER A 106 -15.90 -1.80 -27.76
N ARG A 107 -14.75 -1.12 -27.89
CA ARG A 107 -13.42 -1.70 -28.18
C ARG A 107 -12.41 -1.50 -27.06
N LEU A 108 -12.81 -0.85 -25.96
CA LEU A 108 -11.98 -0.62 -24.79
C LEU A 108 -12.31 -1.65 -23.71
N GLU A 109 -11.43 -1.76 -22.72
CA GLU A 109 -11.65 -2.64 -21.56
C GLU A 109 -12.30 -1.84 -20.42
N GLU A 110 -13.54 -2.19 -20.07
CA GLU A 110 -14.30 -1.58 -18.98
C GLU A 110 -13.77 -2.05 -17.61
N VAL A 111 -13.53 -1.11 -16.70
CA VAL A 111 -13.03 -1.32 -15.34
C VAL A 111 -13.70 -0.35 -14.36
N GLU A 112 -13.63 -0.64 -13.07
CA GLU A 112 -13.98 0.32 -12.01
C GLU A 112 -12.71 0.97 -11.46
N ILE A 113 -12.69 2.30 -11.30
CA ILE A 113 -11.61 3.00 -10.60
C ILE A 113 -11.83 2.86 -9.09
N PHE A 114 -11.10 1.94 -8.47
CA PHE A 114 -11.22 1.63 -7.04
C PHE A 114 -10.77 2.79 -6.16
N ARG A 115 -9.54 3.29 -6.39
CA ARG A 115 -9.04 4.53 -5.77
C ARG A 115 -7.94 5.17 -6.60
N VAL A 116 -7.69 6.45 -6.35
CA VAL A 116 -6.49 7.16 -6.82
C VAL A 116 -5.38 6.95 -5.77
N VAL A 117 -4.13 6.84 -6.20
CA VAL A 117 -2.95 6.66 -5.33
C VAL A 117 -2.18 7.97 -5.21
N ASP A 118 -1.95 8.58 -6.36
CA ASP A 118 -1.35 9.88 -6.60
C ASP A 118 -1.99 10.42 -7.90
N GLY A 119 -1.75 11.69 -8.27
CA GLY A 119 -2.49 12.35 -9.35
C GLY A 119 -2.40 11.73 -10.75
N ASP A 120 -1.55 10.71 -10.96
CA ASP A 120 -1.41 9.97 -12.21
C ASP A 120 -1.46 8.44 -12.08
N THR A 121 -1.48 7.88 -10.86
CA THR A 121 -1.56 6.44 -10.60
C THR A 121 -2.90 6.08 -9.96
N LEU A 122 -3.63 5.17 -10.60
CA LEU A 122 -4.90 4.61 -10.16
C LEU A 122 -4.73 3.18 -9.63
N ILE A 123 -5.66 2.74 -8.78
CA ILE A 123 -6.03 1.34 -8.61
C ILE A 123 -7.32 1.12 -9.39
N VAL A 124 -7.34 0.15 -10.31
CA VAL A 124 -8.55 -0.26 -11.03
C VAL A 124 -8.91 -1.71 -10.70
N MET A 125 -10.21 -2.01 -10.62
CA MET A 125 -10.70 -3.38 -10.49
C MET A 125 -10.73 -4.04 -11.88
N ARG A 126 -10.00 -5.15 -12.01
CA ARG A 126 -9.91 -5.98 -13.22
C ARG A 126 -9.96 -7.45 -12.82
N ASP A 127 -10.87 -8.24 -13.42
CA ASP A 127 -11.09 -9.65 -13.06
C ASP A 127 -11.26 -9.86 -11.52
N ASP A 128 -12.07 -9.00 -10.89
CA ASP A 128 -12.31 -8.93 -9.44
C ASP A 128 -11.04 -8.68 -8.58
N ARG A 129 -10.01 -8.04 -9.14
CA ARG A 129 -8.73 -7.75 -8.46
C ARG A 129 -8.29 -6.30 -8.61
N PRO A 130 -7.72 -5.69 -7.56
CA PRO A 130 -7.08 -4.38 -7.68
C PRO A 130 -5.77 -4.50 -8.46
N VAL A 131 -5.62 -3.67 -9.51
CA VAL A 131 -4.41 -3.58 -10.33
C VAL A 131 -3.94 -2.11 -10.37
N ARG A 132 -2.64 -1.88 -10.17
CA ARG A 132 -2.04 -0.54 -10.31
C ARG A 132 -1.98 -0.15 -11.78
N LEU A 133 -2.40 1.07 -12.10
CA LEU A 133 -2.43 1.63 -13.44
C LEU A 133 -1.81 3.04 -13.41
N ARG A 134 -0.79 3.30 -14.23
CA ARG A 134 -0.20 4.64 -14.42
C ARG A 134 -0.75 5.26 -15.70
N LEU A 135 -1.26 6.48 -15.60
CA LEU A 135 -1.82 7.22 -16.72
C LEU A 135 -0.71 7.59 -17.73
N ILE A 136 -0.85 7.14 -18.98
CA ILE A 136 0.14 7.44 -20.03
C ILE A 136 0.17 8.95 -20.32
N GLY A 137 1.37 9.51 -20.41
CA GLY A 137 1.61 10.88 -20.88
C GLY A 137 1.70 11.95 -19.78
N LEU A 138 1.56 11.55 -18.50
CA LEU A 138 1.38 12.43 -17.34
C LEU A 138 2.44 12.19 -16.24
N ASP A 139 2.67 13.23 -15.43
CA ASP A 139 3.45 13.17 -14.20
C ASP A 139 2.88 14.20 -13.20
N ALA A 140 2.40 13.72 -12.05
CA ALA A 140 1.71 14.54 -11.05
C ALA A 140 2.67 15.21 -10.05
N PRO A 141 2.28 16.34 -9.41
CA PRO A 141 3.06 16.91 -8.32
C PRO A 141 3.08 15.97 -7.12
N GLU A 142 4.25 15.81 -6.51
CA GLU A 142 4.51 14.84 -5.44
C GLU A 142 3.61 15.12 -4.22
N SER A 143 2.66 14.20 -3.96
CA SER A 143 1.87 14.11 -2.72
C SER A 143 2.56 13.23 -1.67
N TYR A 144 3.60 12.49 -2.06
CA TYR A 144 4.17 11.40 -1.27
C TYR A 144 5.68 11.25 -1.51
N SER A 145 6.44 10.89 -0.47
CA SER A 145 7.85 10.52 -0.60
C SER A 145 8.27 9.59 0.53
N HIS A 146 8.94 8.48 0.20
CA HIS A 146 9.55 7.56 1.17
C HIS A 146 10.88 8.08 1.75
N HIS A 147 11.44 9.19 1.22
CA HIS A 147 12.84 9.56 1.44
C HIS A 147 13.08 11.00 1.92
N ASP A 148 12.19 11.94 1.64
CA ASP A 148 12.20 13.26 2.25
C ASP A 148 10.78 13.85 2.27
N GLU A 149 10.21 14.10 3.45
CA GLU A 149 8.89 14.74 3.58
C GLU A 149 8.84 16.13 2.93
N LYS A 150 10.00 16.80 2.78
CA LYS A 150 10.10 18.10 2.09
C LYS A 150 9.80 18.04 0.59
N MET A 151 9.66 16.85 0.01
CA MET A 151 9.20 16.68 -1.37
C MET A 151 7.68 16.66 -1.49
N ARG A 152 6.92 16.44 -0.39
CA ARG A 152 5.46 16.59 -0.42
C ARG A 152 5.11 18.05 -0.69
N THR A 153 4.19 18.28 -1.62
CA THR A 153 3.68 19.61 -1.97
C THR A 153 2.19 19.72 -1.67
N HIS A 154 1.75 20.87 -1.16
CA HIS A 154 0.33 21.17 -1.01
C HIS A 154 -0.43 21.07 -2.34
N GLN A 155 0.25 21.38 -3.46
CA GLN A 155 -0.30 21.22 -4.81
C GLN A 155 -0.49 19.74 -5.16
N GLY A 156 0.46 18.86 -4.85
CA GLY A 156 0.34 17.41 -5.08
C GLY A 156 -0.75 16.77 -4.24
N GLU A 157 -0.85 17.13 -2.96
CA GLU A 157 -1.96 16.71 -2.11
C GLU A 157 -3.32 17.21 -2.62
N SER A 158 -3.42 18.49 -3.01
CA SER A 158 -4.62 19.06 -3.63
C SER A 158 -5.03 18.31 -4.90
N VAL A 159 -4.08 18.04 -5.80
CA VAL A 159 -4.30 17.30 -7.04
C VAL A 159 -4.76 15.87 -6.72
N SER A 160 -4.14 15.20 -5.74
CA SER A 160 -4.52 13.85 -5.33
C SER A 160 -5.98 13.80 -4.82
N ARG A 161 -6.39 14.74 -3.96
CA ARG A 161 -7.77 14.84 -3.44
C ARG A 161 -8.77 15.14 -4.56
N LEU A 162 -8.47 16.12 -5.41
CA LEU A 162 -9.31 16.56 -6.52
C LEU A 162 -9.46 15.51 -7.63
N VAL A 163 -8.43 14.73 -7.91
CA VAL A 163 -8.50 13.58 -8.84
C VAL A 163 -9.23 12.41 -8.18
N SER A 164 -9.08 12.20 -6.85
CA SER A 164 -9.85 11.20 -6.09
C SER A 164 -11.35 11.49 -6.14
N ALA A 165 -11.75 12.72 -5.80
CA ALA A 165 -13.15 13.16 -5.80
C ALA A 165 -13.79 13.14 -7.20
N TRP A 166 -13.00 13.25 -8.27
CA TRP A 166 -13.50 13.14 -9.64
C TRP A 166 -13.63 11.70 -10.14
N LEU A 167 -12.75 10.78 -9.72
CA LEU A 167 -12.59 9.46 -10.36
C LEU A 167 -12.97 8.24 -9.51
N ALA A 168 -12.90 8.31 -8.17
CA ALA A 168 -13.10 7.13 -7.33
C ALA A 168 -14.54 6.57 -7.43
N GLY A 169 -14.66 5.24 -7.48
CA GLY A 169 -15.95 4.54 -7.62
C GLY A 169 -16.61 4.67 -9.00
N ARG A 170 -15.91 5.17 -10.02
CA ARG A 170 -16.46 5.35 -11.37
C ARG A 170 -16.05 4.23 -12.33
N THR A 171 -16.99 3.81 -13.16
CA THR A 171 -16.69 3.03 -14.37
C THR A 171 -15.82 3.86 -15.31
N ALA A 172 -14.78 3.25 -15.84
CA ALA A 172 -13.89 3.83 -16.84
C ALA A 172 -13.46 2.77 -17.86
N TYR A 173 -12.89 3.22 -18.97
CA TYR A 173 -12.55 2.39 -20.12
C TYR A 173 -11.07 2.58 -20.48
N LEU A 174 -10.33 1.47 -20.53
CA LEU A 174 -8.90 1.47 -20.74
C LEU A 174 -8.55 1.41 -22.23
N GLN A 175 -7.78 2.40 -22.70
CA GLN A 175 -7.13 2.39 -24.00
C GLN A 175 -5.62 2.22 -23.84
N PHE A 176 -5.15 0.98 -24.00
CA PHE A 176 -3.72 0.67 -24.10
C PHE A 176 -3.09 1.28 -25.36
N ASP A 177 -1.78 1.51 -25.31
CA ASP A 177 -0.95 1.90 -26.47
C ASP A 177 0.02 0.75 -26.85
N VAL A 178 1.26 1.02 -27.23
CA VAL A 178 2.22 0.02 -27.75
C VAL A 178 2.63 -1.03 -26.71
N GLU A 179 2.84 -0.63 -25.45
CA GLU A 179 3.20 -1.50 -24.33
C GLU A 179 2.14 -1.39 -23.21
N PRO A 180 1.47 -2.48 -22.79
CA PRO A 180 0.31 -2.42 -21.90
C PRO A 180 0.67 -2.31 -20.41
N ALA A 181 1.95 -2.42 -20.05
CA ALA A 181 2.43 -2.33 -18.68
C ALA A 181 3.89 -1.83 -18.63
N ASP A 182 4.32 -1.30 -17.48
CA ASP A 182 5.66 -0.80 -17.24
C ASP A 182 6.61 -1.86 -16.60
N PRO A 183 7.93 -1.56 -16.45
CA PRO A 183 8.87 -2.48 -15.79
C PRO A 183 8.60 -2.79 -14.31
N TYR A 184 7.56 -2.19 -13.72
CA TYR A 184 7.11 -2.41 -12.34
C TYR A 184 5.74 -3.14 -12.29
N ASP A 185 5.33 -3.77 -13.40
CA ASP A 185 4.05 -4.47 -13.60
C ASP A 185 2.80 -3.57 -13.37
N ARG A 186 2.93 -2.23 -13.44
CA ARG A 186 1.78 -1.31 -13.49
C ARG A 186 1.20 -1.28 -14.91
N LEU A 187 -0.12 -1.35 -15.06
CA LEU A 187 -0.77 -1.16 -16.35
C LEU A 187 -0.53 0.25 -16.89
N LEU A 188 -0.40 0.38 -18.21
CA LEU A 188 -0.24 1.64 -18.91
C LEU A 188 -1.44 1.86 -19.84
N ALA A 189 -2.27 2.85 -19.54
CA ALA A 189 -3.42 3.21 -20.37
C ALA A 189 -3.67 4.72 -20.44
N TYR A 190 -4.37 5.11 -21.51
CA TYR A 190 -5.21 6.30 -21.52
C TYR A 190 -6.60 5.90 -20.99
N VAL A 191 -7.13 6.64 -20.02
CA VAL A 191 -8.36 6.29 -19.30
C VAL A 191 -9.50 7.20 -19.75
N TRP A 192 -10.66 6.62 -20.01
CA TRP A 192 -11.84 7.30 -20.53
C TRP A 192 -13.03 7.09 -19.60
N LEU A 193 -13.84 8.12 -19.34
CA LEU A 193 -15.08 7.99 -18.57
C LEU A 193 -16.31 7.80 -19.47
N ASP A 194 -16.25 8.38 -20.67
CA ASP A 194 -17.22 8.21 -21.75
C ASP A 194 -16.52 8.37 -23.12
N ALA A 195 -17.27 8.39 -24.22
CA ALA A 195 -16.69 8.47 -25.57
C ALA A 195 -15.93 9.79 -25.86
N HIS A 196 -16.19 10.84 -25.08
CA HIS A 196 -15.69 12.20 -25.25
C HIS A 196 -14.73 12.60 -24.12
N THR A 197 -14.94 12.10 -22.89
CA THR A 197 -14.17 12.47 -21.71
C THR A 197 -12.99 11.53 -21.46
N MET A 198 -11.79 11.94 -21.88
CA MET A 198 -10.53 11.26 -21.53
C MET A 198 -9.88 11.90 -20.30
N VAL A 199 -9.63 11.11 -19.25
CA VAL A 199 -9.04 11.55 -17.97
C VAL A 199 -7.70 12.28 -18.21
N ASN A 200 -6.81 11.65 -18.98
CA ASN A 200 -5.48 12.19 -19.26
C ASN A 200 -5.51 13.58 -19.93
N GLU A 201 -6.53 13.86 -20.75
CA GLU A 201 -6.72 15.18 -21.37
C GLU A 201 -7.17 16.22 -20.35
N VAL A 202 -8.13 15.90 -19.48
CA VAL A 202 -8.65 16.81 -18.47
C VAL A 202 -7.55 17.22 -17.48
N LEU A 203 -6.74 16.27 -17.00
CA LEU A 203 -5.69 16.56 -16.02
C LEU A 203 -4.64 17.55 -16.57
N VAL A 204 -4.27 17.44 -17.85
CA VAL A 204 -3.36 18.39 -18.51
C VAL A 204 -4.07 19.72 -18.80
N ARG A 205 -5.29 19.67 -19.34
CA ARG A 205 -6.10 20.86 -19.69
C ARG A 205 -6.34 21.78 -18.48
N GLU A 206 -6.66 21.19 -17.33
CA GLU A 206 -6.94 21.94 -16.10
C GLU A 206 -5.67 22.24 -15.28
N GLY A 207 -4.48 21.93 -15.82
CA GLY A 207 -3.18 22.29 -15.23
C GLY A 207 -2.84 21.54 -13.94
N LEU A 208 -3.30 20.28 -13.80
CA LEU A 208 -3.16 19.49 -12.58
C LEU A 208 -1.87 18.63 -12.57
N VAL A 209 -1.34 18.32 -13.76
CA VAL A 209 -0.17 17.46 -13.97
C VAL A 209 0.74 18.03 -15.06
N TRP A 210 2.01 17.61 -15.07
CA TRP A 210 2.95 17.89 -16.16
C TRP A 210 2.75 16.94 -17.34
N GLN A 211 3.09 17.40 -18.54
CA GLN A 211 3.23 16.53 -19.70
C GLN A 211 4.54 15.72 -19.57
N HIS A 212 4.45 14.40 -19.46
CA HIS A 212 5.61 13.51 -19.41
C HIS A 212 5.58 12.50 -20.56
N ARG A 213 6.63 12.46 -21.38
CA ARG A 213 6.71 11.56 -22.54
C ARG A 213 7.09 10.15 -22.09
N TYR A 214 6.28 9.14 -22.43
CA TYR A 214 6.48 7.73 -22.00
C TYR A 214 6.78 6.78 -23.19
N PRO A 215 7.95 6.82 -23.86
CA PRO A 215 8.23 5.93 -24.99
C PRO A 215 8.15 4.44 -24.62
N PRO A 216 7.54 3.57 -25.46
CA PRO A 216 6.98 3.85 -26.80
C PRO A 216 5.57 4.47 -26.80
N ASN A 217 4.86 4.44 -25.67
CA ASN A 217 3.48 4.90 -25.48
C ASN A 217 3.36 6.43 -25.59
N THR A 218 3.17 6.90 -26.83
CA THR A 218 3.33 8.33 -27.17
C THR A 218 2.17 8.89 -28.00
N ARG A 219 1.10 8.12 -28.23
CA ARG A 219 -0.02 8.43 -29.14
C ARG A 219 -0.64 9.82 -28.99
N PHE A 220 -0.73 10.36 -27.78
CA PHE A 220 -1.32 11.68 -27.50
C PHE A 220 -0.31 12.75 -27.01
N ASN A 221 1.01 12.47 -27.00
CA ASN A 221 1.99 13.36 -26.38
C ASN A 221 2.00 14.77 -26.98
N ASP A 222 2.04 14.90 -28.31
CA ASP A 222 2.09 16.21 -28.98
C ASP A 222 0.78 17.00 -28.77
N TYR A 223 -0.34 16.32 -28.53
CA TYR A 223 -1.62 16.95 -28.17
C TYR A 223 -1.62 17.43 -26.71
N PHE A 224 -1.13 16.61 -25.77
CA PHE A 224 -0.95 17.02 -24.38
C PHE A 224 0.08 18.17 -24.26
N GLU A 225 1.10 18.21 -25.10
CA GLU A 225 2.08 19.30 -25.11
C GLU A 225 1.46 20.65 -25.56
N GLU A 226 0.41 20.66 -26.37
CA GLU A 226 -0.35 21.89 -26.69
C GLU A 226 -1.35 22.23 -25.57
N LEU A 227 -2.03 21.24 -24.98
CA LEU A 227 -2.91 21.47 -23.82
C LEU A 227 -2.15 22.08 -22.63
N GLU A 228 -0.94 21.59 -22.34
CA GLU A 228 -0.11 22.10 -21.26
C GLU A 228 0.36 23.53 -21.53
N LYS A 229 0.62 23.89 -22.80
CA LYS A 229 0.92 25.28 -23.21
C LYS A 229 -0.28 26.19 -22.99
N THR A 230 -1.50 25.75 -23.30
CA THR A 230 -2.73 26.52 -23.02
C THR A 230 -2.96 26.66 -21.52
N ALA A 231 -2.84 25.57 -20.74
CA ALA A 231 -2.98 25.61 -19.28
C ALA A 231 -1.99 26.58 -18.62
N LYS A 232 -0.73 26.62 -19.10
CA LYS A 232 0.29 27.60 -18.67
C LYS A 232 -0.02 29.04 -19.08
N GLN A 233 -0.58 29.26 -20.27
CA GLN A 233 -0.96 30.61 -20.74
C GLN A 233 -2.19 31.16 -19.99
N GLU A 234 -3.11 30.29 -19.57
CA GLU A 234 -4.31 30.66 -18.81
C GLU A 234 -4.09 30.64 -17.28
N GLY A 235 -2.91 30.23 -16.80
CA GLY A 235 -2.59 30.14 -15.38
C GLY A 235 -3.44 29.11 -14.64
N ARG A 236 -3.73 27.96 -15.25
CA ARG A 236 -4.58 26.90 -14.69
C ARG A 236 -3.85 26.03 -13.68
N GLY A 237 -4.59 25.58 -12.67
CA GLY A 237 -4.19 24.53 -11.74
C GLY A 237 -2.93 24.92 -10.95
N ILE A 238 -1.86 24.14 -11.11
CA ILE A 238 -0.55 24.37 -10.48
C ILE A 238 0.22 25.57 -11.07
N TRP A 239 -0.21 26.09 -12.23
CA TRP A 239 0.37 27.24 -12.92
C TRP A 239 -0.28 28.58 -12.53
N GLY A 240 -1.21 28.59 -11.56
CA GLY A 240 -1.90 29.78 -11.08
C GLY A 240 -1.09 30.62 -10.09
N ASP A 241 -1.66 31.76 -9.67
CA ASP A 241 -0.99 32.76 -8.82
C ASP A 241 -0.73 32.31 -7.37
N GLY A 242 -1.33 31.20 -6.91
CA GLY A 242 -1.11 30.58 -5.60
C GLY A 242 -1.67 31.32 -4.37
N GLU A 243 -1.71 32.66 -4.38
CA GLU A 243 -2.21 33.53 -3.30
C GLU A 243 -3.75 33.73 -3.30
N LYS A 244 -4.49 32.97 -4.12
CA LYS A 244 -5.94 33.13 -4.32
C LYS A 244 -6.64 31.79 -4.10
N THR A 245 -7.67 31.79 -3.27
CA THR A 245 -8.56 30.64 -3.06
C THR A 245 -9.24 30.22 -4.37
N LEU A 246 -9.84 29.02 -4.40
CA LEU A 246 -10.35 28.37 -5.63
C LEU A 246 -11.31 29.24 -6.47
N PHE A 247 -11.99 30.20 -5.85
CA PHE A 247 -12.91 31.15 -6.51
C PHE A 247 -12.41 32.60 -6.51
N GLY A 248 -11.21 32.87 -6.00
CA GLY A 248 -10.54 34.17 -6.02
C GLY A 248 -11.10 35.19 -5.04
N TYR A 249 -11.04 34.85 -3.75
CA TYR A 249 -11.18 35.78 -2.62
C TYR A 249 -9.81 36.27 -2.12
N ASP A 250 -9.79 37.39 -1.41
CA ASP A 250 -8.60 38.10 -0.92
C ASP A 250 -8.52 38.00 0.62
N GLU A 251 -7.45 37.42 1.15
CA GLU A 251 -7.26 37.15 2.59
C GLU A 251 -6.84 38.37 3.44
N SER A 252 -6.62 39.55 2.84
CA SER A 252 -5.97 40.71 3.48
C SER A 252 -6.67 41.31 4.71
N ASN A 253 -7.80 40.77 5.17
CA ASN A 253 -8.64 41.33 6.22
C ASN A 253 -8.85 40.43 7.47
N GLN A 254 -8.02 39.39 7.70
CA GLN A 254 -8.02 38.62 8.97
C GLN A 254 -6.63 38.48 9.63
N ARG A 255 -5.97 39.61 9.94
CA ARG A 255 -4.83 39.64 10.88
C ARG A 255 -5.21 40.29 12.21
N ALA A 256 -5.86 39.53 13.09
CA ALA A 256 -6.21 39.97 14.45
C ALA A 256 -6.30 38.81 15.47
N GLY A 257 -5.35 37.88 15.47
CA GLY A 257 -5.25 36.82 16.48
C GLY A 257 -4.00 35.96 16.28
N SER A 258 -3.27 35.68 17.36
CA SER A 258 -2.20 34.67 17.36
C SER A 258 -2.81 33.33 17.77
N GLY A 259 -2.98 32.42 16.81
CA GLY A 259 -3.37 31.03 17.03
C GLY A 259 -2.22 30.09 16.65
N ASN A 260 -2.21 28.89 17.23
CA ASN A 260 -1.31 27.80 16.86
C ASN A 260 -2.01 26.97 15.76
N ASP A 261 -1.30 26.52 14.73
CA ASP A 261 -1.86 25.57 13.77
C ASP A 261 -1.99 24.19 14.43
N MET A 262 -3.19 23.88 14.96
CA MET A 262 -3.50 22.56 15.52
C MET A 262 -3.80 21.59 14.38
N LYS A 263 -3.06 20.47 14.31
CA LYS A 263 -3.17 19.50 13.21
C LYS A 263 -4.12 18.35 13.57
N GLU A 264 -5.43 18.63 13.58
CA GLU A 264 -6.44 17.66 14.02
C GLU A 264 -6.30 16.28 13.31
N LYS A 265 -6.28 15.21 14.10
CA LYS A 265 -6.32 13.80 13.65
C LYS A 265 -7.59 13.13 14.18
N THR A 266 -8.00 12.03 13.54
CA THR A 266 -9.20 11.27 13.94
C THR A 266 -8.89 9.78 14.07
N ILE A 267 -9.39 9.14 15.13
CA ILE A 267 -9.35 7.69 15.37
C ILE A 267 -10.70 7.21 15.92
N TYR A 268 -11.07 5.94 15.66
CA TYR A 268 -12.35 5.38 16.06
C TYR A 268 -12.12 4.16 16.96
N LEU A 269 -12.80 4.11 18.11
CA LEU A 269 -12.57 3.09 19.15
C LEU A 269 -13.88 2.45 19.60
N ALA A 270 -13.98 1.13 19.44
CA ALA A 270 -15.08 0.31 19.98
C ALA A 270 -14.62 -0.36 21.28
N GLY A 271 -15.31 -0.08 22.40
CA GLY A 271 -14.84 -0.43 23.75
C GLY A 271 -15.92 -1.01 24.67
N GLY A 272 -16.94 -1.66 24.08
CA GLY A 272 -18.20 -1.93 24.76
C GLY A 272 -19.14 -0.74 24.68
N CYS A 273 -20.06 -0.61 25.64
CA CYS A 273 -21.07 0.45 25.67
C CYS A 273 -20.44 1.86 25.48
N PHE A 274 -20.74 2.53 24.36
CA PHE A 274 -20.00 3.73 23.97
C PHE A 274 -20.17 4.90 24.94
N TRP A 275 -21.24 4.93 25.75
CA TRP A 275 -21.49 5.98 26.77
C TRP A 275 -20.32 6.14 27.74
N GLY A 276 -19.73 5.02 28.17
CA GLY A 276 -18.58 5.02 29.08
C GLY A 276 -17.27 5.40 28.39
N VAL A 277 -17.10 4.97 27.14
CA VAL A 277 -15.90 5.26 26.32
C VAL A 277 -15.86 6.75 25.95
N GLU A 278 -16.96 7.31 25.45
CA GLU A 278 -17.07 8.73 25.12
C GLU A 278 -16.79 9.60 26.33
N ARG A 279 -17.52 9.35 27.44
CA ARG A 279 -17.38 10.16 28.66
C ARG A 279 -15.98 10.06 29.26
N TYR A 280 -15.26 8.95 29.06
CA TYR A 280 -13.87 8.81 29.48
C TYR A 280 -12.94 9.73 28.68
N TYR A 281 -13.03 9.76 27.35
CA TYR A 281 -12.19 10.64 26.54
C TYR A 281 -12.51 12.13 26.72
N GLN A 282 -13.78 12.47 26.97
CA GLN A 282 -14.21 13.82 27.39
C GLN A 282 -13.72 14.27 28.78
N LEU A 283 -13.08 13.38 29.55
CA LEU A 283 -12.48 13.70 30.85
C LEU A 283 -10.96 13.84 30.79
N LEU A 284 -10.33 13.58 29.64
CA LEU A 284 -8.88 13.81 29.50
C LEU A 284 -8.57 15.31 29.55
N PRO A 285 -7.49 15.72 30.23
CA PRO A 285 -7.25 17.14 30.56
C PRO A 285 -6.76 18.01 29.39
N ALA A 286 -6.40 17.40 28.26
CA ALA A 286 -5.86 18.07 27.06
C ALA A 286 -6.02 17.16 25.82
N GLY A 287 -5.88 17.75 24.63
CA GLY A 287 -5.69 17.06 23.35
C GLY A 287 -6.92 16.41 22.70
N ILE A 288 -7.98 16.03 23.42
CA ILE A 288 -9.24 15.59 22.77
C ILE A 288 -10.07 16.83 22.40
N LEU A 289 -10.37 16.98 21.10
CA LEU A 289 -11.05 18.15 20.53
C LEU A 289 -12.56 17.91 20.34
N LYS A 290 -12.94 16.70 19.93
CA LYS A 290 -14.35 16.27 19.79
C LYS A 290 -14.49 14.77 20.04
N THR A 291 -15.58 14.37 20.69
CA THR A 291 -16.09 12.98 20.67
C THR A 291 -17.41 12.91 19.90
N GLU A 292 -17.77 11.72 19.43
CA GLU A 292 -19.10 11.42 18.90
C GLU A 292 -19.35 9.91 18.97
N ALA A 293 -20.50 9.50 19.50
CA ALA A 293 -20.94 8.11 19.55
C ALA A 293 -21.52 7.63 18.21
N GLY A 294 -21.36 6.35 17.88
CA GLY A 294 -21.94 5.77 16.66
C GLY A 294 -21.67 4.28 16.46
N TYR A 295 -21.99 3.83 15.24
CA TYR A 295 -22.02 2.45 14.82
C TYR A 295 -21.05 2.24 13.65
N ALA A 296 -20.01 1.43 13.83
CA ALA A 296 -18.93 1.26 12.85
C ALA A 296 -18.82 -0.15 12.26
N ASN A 297 -18.28 -0.25 11.05
CA ASN A 297 -17.87 -1.48 10.38
C ASN A 297 -18.93 -2.60 10.37
N GLY A 298 -20.16 -2.26 9.94
CA GLY A 298 -21.28 -3.20 9.82
C GLY A 298 -21.98 -3.18 8.46
N THR A 299 -22.98 -4.05 8.29
CA THR A 299 -23.75 -4.25 7.06
C THR A 299 -25.10 -3.54 7.11
N GLY A 300 -25.29 -2.58 6.21
CA GLY A 300 -26.47 -1.72 6.12
C GLY A 300 -26.08 -0.27 5.90
N ALA A 301 -27.03 0.64 6.05
CA ALA A 301 -26.79 2.08 6.12
C ALA A 301 -27.77 2.70 7.12
N ASP A 302 -27.31 3.70 7.88
CA ASP A 302 -28.10 4.44 8.86
C ASP A 302 -28.86 3.55 9.88
N PRO A 303 -28.18 2.62 10.58
CA PRO A 303 -28.81 1.65 11.46
C PRO A 303 -29.29 2.31 12.77
N SER A 304 -30.51 1.98 13.19
CA SER A 304 -31.02 2.37 14.52
C SER A 304 -30.40 1.53 15.65
N TYR A 305 -30.41 2.06 16.89
CA TYR A 305 -29.95 1.31 18.06
C TYR A 305 -30.64 -0.06 18.21
N GLU A 306 -31.95 -0.14 17.94
CA GLU A 306 -32.67 -1.41 17.93
C GLU A 306 -32.18 -2.43 16.89
N GLU A 307 -31.68 -1.98 15.74
CA GLU A 307 -31.16 -2.85 14.68
C GLU A 307 -29.73 -3.32 14.97
N VAL A 308 -28.92 -2.50 15.65
CA VAL A 308 -27.61 -2.91 16.18
C VAL A 308 -27.77 -3.91 17.33
N CYS A 309 -28.65 -3.64 18.31
CA CYS A 309 -28.82 -4.52 19.48
C CYS A 309 -29.71 -5.76 19.27
N ARG A 310 -30.40 -5.91 18.13
CA ARG A 310 -31.27 -7.07 17.84
C ARG A 310 -31.00 -7.75 16.50
N GLY A 311 -30.24 -7.12 15.61
CA GLY A 311 -29.95 -7.63 14.28
C GLY A 311 -28.75 -8.59 14.27
N ASN A 312 -28.39 -9.00 13.06
CA ASN A 312 -27.09 -9.59 12.74
C ASN A 312 -26.40 -8.62 11.76
N THR A 313 -26.32 -7.34 12.14
CA THR A 313 -25.81 -6.26 11.30
C THR A 313 -24.29 -6.12 11.40
N GLY A 314 -23.65 -6.60 12.47
CA GLY A 314 -22.20 -6.58 12.64
C GLY A 314 -21.61 -5.21 12.96
N PHE A 315 -22.42 -4.16 13.16
CA PHE A 315 -21.90 -2.86 13.62
C PHE A 315 -21.35 -2.95 15.04
N ALA A 316 -20.22 -2.29 15.30
CA ALA A 316 -19.67 -2.10 16.64
C ALA A 316 -20.13 -0.76 17.25
N GLU A 317 -20.48 -0.76 18.54
CA GLU A 317 -20.62 0.45 19.34
C GLU A 317 -19.26 1.15 19.47
N THR A 318 -19.15 2.33 18.88
CA THR A 318 -17.86 2.98 18.56
C THR A 318 -17.90 4.46 18.89
N VAL A 319 -16.78 5.01 19.37
CA VAL A 319 -16.60 6.46 19.55
C VAL A 319 -15.61 6.98 18.52
N ARG A 320 -16.02 8.01 17.76
CA ARG A 320 -15.13 8.84 16.94
C ARG A 320 -14.44 9.86 17.84
N LEU A 321 -13.10 9.87 17.83
CA LEU A 321 -12.27 10.83 18.56
C LEU A 321 -11.52 11.73 17.57
N VAL A 322 -11.76 13.04 17.64
CA VAL A 322 -10.92 14.05 16.99
C VAL A 322 -9.98 14.62 18.04
N TYR A 323 -8.68 14.72 17.73
CA TYR A 323 -7.64 15.09 18.70
C TYR A 323 -6.50 15.91 18.08
N ASP A 324 -5.80 16.71 18.89
CA ASP A 324 -4.54 17.37 18.49
C ASP A 324 -3.34 16.45 18.82
N PRO A 325 -2.62 15.91 17.81
CA PRO A 325 -1.40 15.12 18.02
C PRO A 325 -0.23 15.92 18.63
N GLY A 326 -0.33 17.25 18.68
CA GLY A 326 0.58 18.12 19.42
C GLY A 326 0.35 18.14 20.94
N GLU A 327 -0.85 17.80 21.41
CA GLU A 327 -1.19 17.70 22.84
C GLU A 327 -1.32 16.23 23.32
N ILE A 328 -1.88 15.33 22.51
CA ILE A 328 -2.03 13.91 22.85
C ILE A 328 -1.67 13.01 21.66
N SER A 329 -0.69 12.10 21.84
CA SER A 329 -0.31 11.17 20.78
C SER A 329 -1.33 10.02 20.63
N LEU A 330 -1.40 9.44 19.42
CA LEU A 330 -2.19 8.22 19.19
C LEU A 330 -1.83 7.11 20.19
N THR A 331 -0.53 6.96 20.48
CA THR A 331 -0.01 6.01 21.45
C THR A 331 -0.54 6.24 22.87
N ALA A 332 -0.74 7.50 23.28
CA ALA A 332 -1.39 7.84 24.55
C ALA A 332 -2.90 7.56 24.51
N ILE A 333 -3.59 7.85 23.40
CA ILE A 333 -5.00 7.48 23.18
C ILE A 333 -5.18 5.96 23.31
N LEU A 334 -4.30 5.16 22.71
CA LEU A 334 -4.32 3.69 22.80
C LEU A 334 -4.00 3.16 24.21
N ALA A 335 -3.14 3.84 24.96
CA ALA A 335 -2.90 3.52 26.37
C ALA A 335 -4.11 3.83 27.25
N HIS A 336 -4.78 4.95 27.01
CA HIS A 336 -6.07 5.26 27.60
C HIS A 336 -7.16 4.22 27.23
N PHE A 337 -7.16 3.71 26.00
CA PHE A 337 -8.10 2.69 25.53
C PHE A 337 -7.90 1.35 26.26
N PHE A 338 -6.65 0.85 26.31
CA PHE A 338 -6.30 -0.41 26.99
C PHE A 338 -6.52 -0.38 28.51
N ARG A 339 -6.67 0.82 29.09
CA ARG A 339 -6.99 1.02 30.51
C ARG A 339 -8.46 0.80 30.85
N ILE A 340 -9.36 0.94 29.87
CA ILE A 340 -10.82 0.94 30.07
C ILE A 340 -11.54 -0.29 29.48
N ILE A 341 -10.84 -1.15 28.74
CA ILE A 341 -11.37 -2.43 28.20
C ILE A 341 -10.68 -3.65 28.82
N ASP A 342 -11.31 -4.82 28.74
CA ASP A 342 -10.60 -6.10 28.73
C ASP A 342 -10.26 -6.44 27.26
N PRO A 343 -9.00 -6.26 26.80
CA PRO A 343 -8.63 -6.52 25.41
C PRO A 343 -8.55 -8.03 25.08
N THR A 344 -8.96 -8.89 26.01
CA THR A 344 -8.92 -10.36 25.91
C THR A 344 -10.31 -11.02 26.06
N THR A 345 -11.39 -10.23 26.09
CA THR A 345 -12.77 -10.71 25.88
C THR A 345 -13.30 -10.34 24.50
N ARG A 346 -13.76 -11.36 23.77
CA ARG A 346 -14.44 -11.22 22.48
C ARG A 346 -15.93 -10.98 22.71
N ASP A 347 -16.54 -10.11 21.90
CA ASP A 347 -17.99 -9.86 21.84
C ASP A 347 -18.62 -9.58 23.22
N HIS A 348 -17.84 -8.94 24.11
CA HIS A 348 -18.23 -8.63 25.48
C HIS A 348 -17.28 -7.63 26.15
N GLN A 349 -17.85 -6.66 26.88
CA GLN A 349 -17.15 -5.80 27.83
C GLN A 349 -18.01 -5.57 29.08
N GLY A 350 -17.43 -5.60 30.29
CA GLY A 350 -18.15 -5.30 31.53
C GLY A 350 -19.26 -6.31 31.87
N ASN A 351 -20.52 -5.96 31.54
CA ASN A 351 -21.68 -6.87 31.58
C ASN A 351 -22.45 -6.88 30.24
N ASP A 352 -21.91 -6.24 29.20
CA ASP A 352 -22.56 -6.00 27.91
C ASP A 352 -22.08 -7.06 26.92
N TYR A 353 -23.00 -7.92 26.45
CA TYR A 353 -22.71 -9.11 25.62
C TYR A 353 -23.31 -8.95 24.22
N GLY A 354 -22.50 -9.18 23.19
CA GLY A 354 -22.89 -9.10 21.79
C GLY A 354 -21.74 -8.64 20.89
N ASP A 355 -21.84 -8.91 19.59
CA ASP A 355 -20.83 -8.50 18.59
C ASP A 355 -20.74 -6.99 18.42
N GLN A 356 -21.76 -6.23 18.83
CA GLN A 356 -21.68 -4.77 18.95
C GLN A 356 -20.78 -4.29 20.09
N TYR A 357 -20.49 -5.13 21.10
CA TYR A 357 -19.61 -4.82 22.22
C TYR A 357 -18.19 -5.39 22.08
N ARG A 358 -17.81 -5.82 20.87
CA ARG A 358 -16.44 -6.30 20.60
C ARG A 358 -15.41 -5.16 20.72
N PRO A 359 -14.21 -5.41 21.27
CA PRO A 359 -13.16 -4.40 21.28
C PRO A 359 -12.55 -4.24 19.88
N GLY A 360 -12.46 -3.01 19.39
CA GLY A 360 -11.95 -2.70 18.05
C GLY A 360 -11.33 -1.32 17.93
N ILE A 361 -10.35 -1.19 17.02
CA ILE A 361 -9.67 0.05 16.68
C ILE A 361 -9.81 0.23 15.16
N TYR A 362 -10.46 1.31 14.74
CA TYR A 362 -10.68 1.60 13.32
C TYR A 362 -9.99 2.88 12.91
N TYR A 363 -9.14 2.79 11.89
CA TYR A 363 -8.34 3.90 11.38
C TYR A 363 -8.86 4.40 10.02
N THR A 364 -8.68 5.70 9.76
CA THR A 364 -8.93 6.33 8.45
C THR A 364 -7.65 6.86 7.80
N ASP A 365 -6.53 6.84 8.53
CA ASP A 365 -5.18 7.16 8.02
C ASP A 365 -4.32 5.88 8.03
N GLU A 366 -3.85 5.43 6.87
CA GLU A 366 -2.97 4.26 6.76
C GLU A 366 -1.67 4.41 7.58
N ASN A 367 -1.23 5.64 7.89
CA ASN A 367 -0.04 5.89 8.72
C ASN A 367 -0.26 5.56 10.20
N ASP A 368 -1.52 5.49 10.68
CA ASP A 368 -1.84 5.15 12.07
C ASP A 368 -1.83 3.62 12.31
N PHE A 369 -2.06 2.81 11.28
CA PHE A 369 -2.03 1.35 11.35
C PHE A 369 -0.74 0.75 11.96
N PRO A 370 0.49 1.09 11.50
CA PRO A 370 1.70 0.56 12.13
C PRO A 370 1.84 0.99 13.60
N VAL A 371 1.45 2.22 13.95
CA VAL A 371 1.50 2.71 15.35
C VAL A 371 0.53 1.92 16.24
N ILE A 372 -0.63 1.53 15.72
CA ILE A 372 -1.60 0.67 16.41
C ILE A 372 -1.01 -0.75 16.58
N CYS A 373 -0.42 -1.32 15.53
CA CYS A 373 0.22 -2.65 15.60
C CYS A 373 1.38 -2.69 16.60
N ASP A 374 2.31 -1.74 16.54
CA ASP A 374 3.45 -1.64 17.46
C ASP A 374 2.97 -1.51 18.92
N TYR A 375 1.91 -0.74 19.16
CA TYR A 375 1.31 -0.60 20.49
C TYR A 375 0.70 -1.93 20.98
N LEU A 376 -0.12 -2.59 20.15
CA LEU A 376 -0.70 -3.90 20.48
C LEU A 376 0.39 -4.93 20.79
N ASP A 377 1.43 -5.00 19.98
CA ASP A 377 2.50 -5.99 20.10
C ASP A 377 3.38 -5.74 21.33
N ALA A 378 3.65 -4.48 21.65
CA ALA A 378 4.27 -4.10 22.92
C ALA A 378 3.43 -4.51 24.15
N ARG A 379 2.09 -4.61 24.01
CA ARG A 379 1.14 -4.98 25.07
C ARG A 379 0.83 -6.48 25.16
N ARG A 380 1.00 -7.27 24.09
CA ARG A 380 0.72 -8.73 24.07
C ARG A 380 1.33 -9.49 25.26
N LYS A 381 2.52 -9.08 25.71
CA LYS A 381 3.27 -9.69 26.82
C LYS A 381 2.64 -9.51 28.22
N ASP A 382 1.80 -8.49 28.38
CA ASP A 382 1.25 -8.08 29.68
C ASP A 382 -0.03 -8.86 30.04
N TYR A 383 -0.58 -9.63 29.09
CA TYR A 383 -1.82 -10.39 29.24
C TYR A 383 -1.57 -11.90 29.06
N ALA A 384 -2.13 -12.73 29.96
CA ALA A 384 -2.01 -14.19 29.89
C ALA A 384 -2.99 -14.85 28.91
N ARG A 385 -4.00 -14.12 28.42
CA ARG A 385 -4.86 -14.49 27.29
C ARG A 385 -4.40 -13.71 26.06
N PRO A 386 -4.54 -14.24 24.83
CA PRO A 386 -4.25 -13.47 23.62
C PRO A 386 -5.18 -12.25 23.53
N LEU A 387 -4.64 -11.15 22.99
CA LEU A 387 -5.45 -9.99 22.62
C LEU A 387 -6.44 -10.38 21.52
N VAL A 388 -7.67 -9.88 21.60
CA VAL A 388 -8.75 -10.11 20.63
C VAL A 388 -9.33 -8.82 20.08
N VAL A 389 -8.69 -7.68 20.38
CA VAL A 389 -8.98 -6.36 19.78
C VAL A 389 -8.78 -6.45 18.26
N GLU A 390 -9.80 -6.17 17.47
CA GLU A 390 -9.66 -6.08 16.02
C GLU A 390 -9.04 -4.74 15.60
N VAL A 391 -8.20 -4.77 14.56
CA VAL A 391 -7.62 -3.57 13.94
C VAL A 391 -7.96 -3.62 12.46
N LEU A 392 -8.78 -2.69 11.99
CA LEU A 392 -9.32 -2.65 10.64
C LEU A 392 -9.37 -1.21 10.13
N GLU A 393 -9.38 -1.03 8.82
CA GLU A 393 -9.78 0.24 8.20
C GLU A 393 -11.25 0.54 8.52
N LEU A 394 -11.61 1.81 8.66
CA LEU A 394 -13.01 2.21 8.86
C LEU A 394 -13.76 2.15 7.52
N VAL A 395 -14.64 1.16 7.39
CA VAL A 395 -15.49 0.93 6.21
C VAL A 395 -16.73 1.83 6.23
N ASN A 396 -17.35 2.00 7.40
CA ASN A 396 -18.45 2.92 7.62
C ASN A 396 -18.56 3.34 9.09
N PHE A 397 -19.14 4.50 9.33
CA PHE A 397 -19.53 5.01 10.65
C PHE A 397 -20.82 5.81 10.52
N TYR A 398 -21.83 5.47 11.32
CA TYR A 398 -23.09 6.20 11.43
C TYR A 398 -23.20 6.78 12.85
N PRO A 399 -23.36 8.10 13.03
CA PRO A 399 -23.59 8.67 14.35
C PRO A 399 -24.82 8.08 15.02
N ALA A 400 -24.72 7.77 16.31
CA ALA A 400 -25.86 7.33 17.12
C ALA A 400 -26.87 8.48 17.30
N GLU A 401 -28.14 8.18 17.58
CA GLU A 401 -29.20 9.18 17.68
C GLU A 401 -28.91 10.22 18.80
N ASP A 402 -29.47 11.44 18.70
CA ASP A 402 -29.18 12.58 19.62
C ASP A 402 -29.25 12.28 21.14
N TRP A 403 -29.98 11.25 21.55
CA TRP A 403 -30.12 10.84 22.96
C TRP A 403 -28.96 9.97 23.47
N HIS A 404 -28.16 9.43 22.56
CA HIS A 404 -26.96 8.63 22.83
C HIS A 404 -25.68 9.48 22.90
N GLN A 405 -25.62 10.57 22.15
CA GLN A 405 -24.54 11.56 22.22
C GLN A 405 -24.52 12.22 23.60
N ASP A 406 -23.33 12.44 24.18
CA ASP A 406 -23.17 13.09 25.49
C ASP A 406 -23.98 12.42 26.63
N TYR A 407 -24.30 11.12 26.50
CA TYR A 407 -25.31 10.46 27.34
C TYR A 407 -25.05 10.62 28.84
N LEU A 408 -23.80 10.52 29.30
CA LEU A 408 -23.41 10.66 30.71
C LEU A 408 -23.19 12.11 31.17
N LEU A 409 -23.17 13.09 30.26
CA LEU A 409 -23.33 14.51 30.64
C LEU A 409 -24.81 14.82 30.89
N SER A 410 -25.69 14.32 30.02
CA SER A 410 -27.15 14.44 30.17
C SER A 410 -27.70 13.59 31.33
N ASN A 411 -27.08 12.44 31.62
CA ASN A 411 -27.48 11.48 32.65
C ASN A 411 -26.27 11.11 33.55
N PRO A 412 -25.84 11.97 34.49
CA PRO A 412 -24.65 11.73 35.32
C PRO A 412 -24.71 10.51 36.26
N SER A 413 -25.88 9.87 36.38
CA SER A 413 -26.07 8.59 37.08
C SER A 413 -26.57 7.47 36.16
N GLY A 414 -26.28 7.58 34.86
CA GLY A 414 -26.55 6.56 33.85
C GLY A 414 -25.65 5.32 33.98
N TYR A 415 -25.89 4.33 33.12
CA TYR A 415 -25.06 3.11 33.07
C TYR A 415 -23.67 3.41 32.50
N CYS A 416 -22.63 2.84 33.12
CA CYS A 416 -21.25 2.92 32.68
C CYS A 416 -20.46 1.74 33.25
N HIS A 417 -19.86 0.89 32.39
CA HIS A 417 -18.92 -0.15 32.81
C HIS A 417 -17.49 0.40 32.99
N VAL A 418 -17.14 1.47 32.28
CA VAL A 418 -15.84 2.15 32.35
C VAL A 418 -15.67 2.86 33.69
N ASN A 419 -14.50 2.72 34.32
CA ASN A 419 -14.15 3.48 35.51
C ASN A 419 -13.61 4.88 35.15
N LEU A 420 -14.53 5.84 34.99
CA LEU A 420 -14.24 7.23 34.61
C LEU A 420 -13.16 7.92 35.46
N SER A 421 -12.95 7.51 36.72
CA SER A 421 -11.89 8.08 37.58
C SER A 421 -10.46 7.77 37.10
N GLN A 422 -10.30 6.87 36.13
CA GLN A 422 -9.02 6.60 35.48
C GLN A 422 -8.64 7.64 34.40
N ALA A 423 -9.47 8.64 34.12
CA ALA A 423 -9.15 9.75 33.20
C ALA A 423 -8.27 10.82 33.87
N ASP A 424 -8.55 11.13 35.15
CA ASP A 424 -7.77 12.08 35.97
C ASP A 424 -6.38 11.55 36.37
N LEU A 425 -6.12 10.25 36.21
CA LEU A 425 -4.88 9.60 36.58
C LEU A 425 -3.89 9.60 35.42
N PRO A 426 -2.63 10.04 35.60
CA PRO A 426 -1.63 10.03 34.52
C PRO A 426 -1.40 8.62 33.98
N LEU A 427 -0.96 8.53 32.73
CA LEU A 427 -0.42 7.30 32.16
C LEU A 427 0.96 7.02 32.76
N GLU A 428 1.15 5.81 33.26
CA GLU A 428 2.41 5.36 33.82
C GLU A 428 3.44 5.03 32.71
N PRO A 429 4.77 5.17 32.94
CA PRO A 429 5.82 4.86 31.97
C PRO A 429 5.94 3.39 31.52
N HIS A 430 4.99 2.54 31.92
CA HIS A 430 4.84 1.17 31.44
C HIS A 430 3.56 0.96 30.62
N GLU A 431 2.53 1.82 30.75
CA GLU A 431 1.30 1.84 29.93
C GLU A 431 1.59 2.39 28.51
N LEU A 432 2.58 3.28 28.40
CA LEU A 432 3.18 3.75 27.14
C LEU A 432 4.36 2.85 26.69
N PRO A 433 4.67 2.76 25.38
CA PRO A 433 5.99 2.38 24.88
C PRO A 433 7.03 3.42 25.31
N GLN A 434 8.22 2.97 25.73
CA GLN A 434 9.21 3.86 26.35
C GLN A 434 10.02 4.65 25.30
N GLY A 435 9.71 5.94 25.16
CA GLY A 435 10.58 6.93 24.51
C GLY A 435 11.24 7.84 25.55
N GLY A 436 12.56 8.00 25.51
CA GLY A 436 13.28 8.73 26.57
C GLY A 436 14.80 8.87 26.43
N ALA A 437 15.36 8.59 25.26
CA ALA A 437 16.76 8.89 24.91
C ALA A 437 16.80 9.41 23.47
N GLU A 438 17.89 10.06 23.07
CA GLU A 438 18.18 10.27 21.64
C GLU A 438 18.18 8.92 20.91
N PRO A 439 17.85 8.86 19.60
CA PRO A 439 17.84 7.62 18.85
C PRO A 439 19.25 7.02 18.77
N VAL A 440 19.54 6.10 19.69
CA VAL A 440 20.41 4.96 19.41
C VAL A 440 19.71 4.19 18.29
N HIS A 441 20.06 4.52 17.06
CA HIS A 441 19.55 3.82 15.89
C HIS A 441 19.80 2.31 16.07
N PRO A 442 18.80 1.42 15.89
CA PRO A 442 19.05 -0.01 15.78
C PRO A 442 19.88 -0.22 14.51
N GLY A 443 21.19 -0.32 14.70
CA GLY A 443 22.13 0.28 13.75
C GLY A 443 23.22 1.15 14.38
N ASP A 444 23.74 0.80 15.54
CA ASP A 444 25.18 0.74 15.76
C ASP A 444 25.51 -0.58 16.45
N SER A 445 26.03 -1.52 15.64
CA SER A 445 26.09 -2.96 15.91
C SER A 445 24.76 -3.58 16.37
N LEU A 446 23.94 -4.00 15.39
CA LEU A 446 23.25 -5.28 15.54
C LEU A 446 24.39 -6.32 15.59
N ASP A 447 24.75 -6.80 16.78
CA ASP A 447 25.82 -7.78 17.00
C ASP A 447 25.23 -9.18 17.19
N PRO A 448 25.02 -9.95 16.09
CA PRO A 448 24.47 -11.30 16.17
C PRO A 448 25.40 -12.28 16.91
N HIS A 449 26.68 -11.97 17.12
CA HIS A 449 27.56 -12.82 17.94
C HIS A 449 27.13 -12.84 19.42
N LEU A 450 26.40 -11.83 19.92
CA LEU A 450 25.78 -11.87 21.25
C LEU A 450 24.76 -13.01 21.37
N PHE A 451 24.09 -13.36 20.28
CA PHE A 451 23.04 -14.39 20.23
C PHE A 451 23.63 -15.81 20.02
N GLU A 452 24.85 -15.92 19.46
CA GLU A 452 25.58 -17.20 19.34
C GLU A 452 25.89 -17.87 20.70
N GLY A 453 25.69 -17.17 21.82
CA GLY A 453 25.81 -17.68 23.18
C GLY A 453 25.01 -18.98 23.45
N HIS A 454 23.90 -19.20 22.73
CA HIS A 454 22.97 -20.33 22.93
C HIS A 454 23.08 -21.46 21.88
N LEU A 455 24.06 -21.39 20.97
CA LEU A 455 24.31 -22.44 19.98
C LEU A 455 24.91 -23.70 20.62
N SER A 456 24.73 -24.85 19.96
CA SER A 456 25.38 -26.10 20.40
C SER A 456 26.91 -25.98 20.32
N GLY A 457 27.63 -26.79 21.10
CA GLY A 457 29.09 -26.69 21.24
C GLY A 457 29.91 -27.07 20.00
N LYS A 458 29.29 -27.15 18.82
CA LYS A 458 29.95 -27.38 17.53
C LYS A 458 30.39 -26.04 16.93
N THR A 459 31.57 -26.06 16.33
CA THR A 459 32.13 -24.94 15.56
C THR A 459 32.33 -25.42 14.13
N VAL A 460 31.98 -24.61 13.14
CA VAL A 460 32.37 -24.92 11.75
C VAL A 460 33.89 -24.76 11.64
N ALA A 461 34.57 -25.79 11.13
CA ALA A 461 36.01 -25.76 10.96
C ALA A 461 36.37 -24.89 9.75
N ALA A 462 37.47 -24.12 9.84
CA ALA A 462 37.96 -23.22 8.78
C ALA A 462 38.56 -23.94 7.55
N SER A 463 38.03 -25.11 7.20
CA SER A 463 38.42 -25.95 6.06
C SER A 463 37.53 -25.78 4.83
N PHE A 464 36.42 -25.04 4.92
CA PHE A 464 35.44 -24.84 3.84
C PHE A 464 35.79 -23.63 2.93
N ALA A 465 37.04 -23.53 2.51
CA ALA A 465 37.46 -22.48 1.57
C ALA A 465 36.76 -22.66 0.20
N GLY A 466 36.20 -21.57 -0.34
CA GLY A 466 35.50 -21.57 -1.62
C GLY A 466 36.41 -21.89 -2.83
N PRO A 467 35.86 -22.48 -3.91
CA PRO A 467 36.54 -22.58 -5.22
C PRO A 467 36.89 -21.22 -5.82
N SER A 468 37.74 -21.19 -6.85
CA SER A 468 38.08 -19.95 -7.56
C SER A 468 36.93 -19.42 -8.42
N ASN A 469 36.81 -18.09 -8.58
CA ASN A 469 35.68 -17.45 -9.29
C ASN A 469 35.47 -17.96 -10.73
N GLU A 470 36.53 -18.40 -11.42
CA GLU A 470 36.44 -18.99 -12.76
C GLU A 470 35.71 -20.35 -12.72
N GLU A 471 35.99 -21.18 -11.72
CA GLU A 471 35.30 -22.45 -11.49
C GLU A 471 33.85 -22.28 -11.02
N LEU A 472 33.55 -21.20 -10.28
CA LEU A 472 32.19 -20.94 -9.79
C LEU A 472 31.22 -20.65 -10.96
N ARG A 473 31.70 -19.99 -12.03
CA ARG A 473 30.90 -19.71 -13.24
C ARG A 473 30.56 -20.96 -14.06
N GLU A 474 31.26 -22.08 -13.86
CA GLU A 474 30.93 -23.36 -14.51
C GLU A 474 30.08 -24.28 -13.63
N LYS A 475 30.06 -24.07 -12.31
CA LYS A 475 29.41 -24.96 -11.32
C LYS A 475 28.06 -24.43 -10.82
N LEU A 476 27.89 -23.10 -10.73
CA LEU A 476 26.67 -22.44 -10.28
C LEU A 476 25.78 -22.05 -11.46
N THR A 477 24.47 -21.92 -11.22
CA THR A 477 23.59 -21.20 -12.15
C THR A 477 23.76 -19.69 -12.03
N ASP A 478 23.39 -18.93 -13.06
CA ASP A 478 23.50 -17.46 -13.10
C ASP A 478 22.95 -16.78 -11.82
N LEU A 479 21.80 -17.23 -11.32
CA LEU A 479 21.19 -16.69 -10.09
C LEU A 479 22.01 -17.02 -8.83
N GLN A 480 22.49 -18.26 -8.70
CA GLN A 480 23.31 -18.68 -7.56
C GLN A 480 24.66 -17.96 -7.54
N TYR A 481 25.27 -17.75 -8.71
CA TYR A 481 26.48 -16.96 -8.86
C TYR A 481 26.22 -15.49 -8.47
N LYS A 482 25.19 -14.86 -9.03
CA LYS A 482 24.84 -13.47 -8.75
C LYS A 482 24.54 -13.22 -7.28
N VAL A 483 23.72 -14.06 -6.66
CA VAL A 483 23.37 -13.96 -5.25
C VAL A 483 24.64 -14.11 -4.39
N THR A 484 25.41 -15.19 -4.55
CA THR A 484 26.54 -15.46 -3.64
C THR A 484 27.78 -14.61 -3.89
N GLN A 485 28.04 -14.18 -5.13
CA GLN A 485 29.29 -13.51 -5.54
C GLN A 485 29.11 -12.03 -5.94
N GLU A 486 27.91 -11.61 -6.33
CA GLU A 486 27.60 -10.23 -6.77
C GLU A 486 26.58 -9.54 -5.83
N ASN A 487 26.26 -10.15 -4.69
CA ASN A 487 25.31 -9.69 -3.67
C ASN A 487 23.87 -9.41 -4.19
N ASP A 488 23.44 -10.12 -5.24
CA ASP A 488 22.08 -10.04 -5.78
C ASP A 488 21.05 -10.68 -4.82
N THR A 489 19.76 -10.45 -5.03
CA THR A 489 18.68 -11.02 -4.19
C THR A 489 17.62 -11.68 -5.07
N GLU A 490 17.27 -12.94 -4.76
CA GLU A 490 16.26 -13.69 -5.50
C GLU A 490 14.84 -13.14 -5.26
N ARG A 491 13.91 -13.43 -6.17
CA ARG A 491 12.52 -12.95 -6.04
C ARG A 491 11.79 -13.62 -4.85
N PRO A 492 11.02 -12.86 -4.05
CA PRO A 492 10.23 -13.44 -2.96
C PRO A 492 9.15 -14.38 -3.49
N PHE A 493 8.84 -15.42 -2.72
CA PHE A 493 7.88 -16.52 -3.00
C PHE A 493 8.18 -17.36 -4.27
N ALA A 494 9.15 -16.96 -5.09
CA ALA A 494 9.47 -17.56 -6.39
C ALA A 494 10.82 -18.33 -6.36
N ASN A 495 11.11 -18.97 -5.22
CA ASN A 495 12.39 -19.62 -4.94
C ASN A 495 12.23 -21.05 -4.39
N ALA A 496 13.35 -21.73 -4.15
CA ALA A 496 13.36 -23.18 -3.93
C ALA A 496 13.02 -23.64 -2.51
N TYR A 497 13.26 -22.81 -1.48
CA TYR A 497 13.22 -23.26 -0.08
C TYR A 497 12.33 -22.44 0.86
N ASP A 498 11.73 -21.32 0.42
CA ASP A 498 10.75 -20.55 1.20
C ASP A 498 9.71 -21.47 1.88
N GLN A 499 9.02 -22.29 1.08
CA GLN A 499 7.99 -23.24 1.54
C GLN A 499 8.50 -24.65 1.88
N VAL A 500 9.81 -24.86 2.03
CA VAL A 500 10.37 -26.18 2.41
C VAL A 500 10.56 -26.25 3.92
N PHE A 501 9.93 -27.24 4.56
CA PHE A 501 9.97 -27.47 6.01
C PHE A 501 10.25 -28.95 6.37
N GLU A 502 10.79 -29.71 5.42
CA GLU A 502 11.21 -31.10 5.67
C GLU A 502 12.44 -31.15 6.61
N PRO A 503 12.59 -32.20 7.45
CA PRO A 503 13.79 -32.39 8.26
C PRO A 503 15.05 -32.52 7.39
N GLY A 504 16.02 -31.64 7.59
CA GLY A 504 17.28 -31.64 6.87
C GLY A 504 18.21 -30.47 7.23
N LEU A 505 19.34 -30.42 6.54
CA LEU A 505 20.39 -29.42 6.73
C LEU A 505 20.46 -28.49 5.51
N TYR A 506 20.58 -27.19 5.75
CA TYR A 506 20.86 -26.20 4.72
C TYR A 506 22.35 -25.86 4.75
N VAL A 507 23.03 -26.11 3.63
CA VAL A 507 24.46 -25.86 3.46
C VAL A 507 24.69 -24.76 2.42
N ASP A 508 25.83 -24.09 2.47
CA ASP A 508 26.27 -23.18 1.41
C ASP A 508 26.33 -23.91 0.06
N VAL A 509 25.80 -23.28 -0.99
CA VAL A 509 25.85 -23.82 -2.36
C VAL A 509 27.27 -23.85 -2.92
N VAL A 510 28.18 -23.00 -2.42
CA VAL A 510 29.55 -22.81 -2.95
C VAL A 510 30.54 -23.81 -2.35
N SER A 511 30.64 -23.87 -1.02
CA SER A 511 31.57 -24.74 -0.29
C SER A 511 30.95 -26.03 0.25
N GLY A 512 29.63 -26.06 0.40
CA GLY A 512 28.94 -27.11 1.14
C GLY A 512 29.07 -27.00 2.66
N GLU A 513 29.48 -25.86 3.22
CA GLU A 513 29.56 -25.67 4.67
C GLU A 513 28.16 -25.64 5.33
N PRO A 514 27.96 -26.27 6.51
CA PRO A 514 26.69 -26.23 7.24
C PRO A 514 26.33 -24.82 7.73
N LEU A 515 25.16 -24.31 7.32
CA LEU A 515 24.69 -22.96 7.67
C LEU A 515 23.50 -22.97 8.64
N PHE A 516 22.42 -23.69 8.30
CA PHE A 516 21.16 -23.67 9.06
C PHE A 516 20.52 -25.06 9.19
N SER A 517 19.82 -25.30 10.30
CA SER A 517 19.00 -26.50 10.48
C SER A 517 17.55 -26.24 10.10
N SER A 518 16.84 -27.26 9.59
CA SER A 518 15.38 -27.22 9.45
C SER A 518 14.65 -26.99 10.77
N ARG A 519 15.26 -27.33 11.91
CA ARG A 519 14.66 -27.11 13.25
C ARG A 519 14.54 -25.64 13.63
N ASP A 520 15.41 -24.80 13.08
CA ASP A 520 15.46 -23.36 13.37
C ASP A 520 14.76 -22.54 12.27
N LYS A 521 14.28 -23.20 11.20
CA LYS A 521 13.50 -22.61 10.11
C LYS A 521 12.03 -22.44 10.51
N TYR A 522 11.43 -21.33 10.11
CA TYR A 522 10.01 -21.05 10.31
C TYR A 522 9.43 -20.29 9.11
N ASP A 523 8.10 -20.17 9.04
CA ASP A 523 7.45 -19.31 8.05
C ASP A 523 7.37 -17.88 8.61
N ALA A 524 8.00 -16.93 7.92
CA ALA A 524 8.01 -15.52 8.26
C ALA A 524 7.07 -14.69 7.37
N GLY A 525 6.37 -15.30 6.41
CA GLY A 525 5.52 -14.60 5.44
C GLY A 525 6.26 -13.66 4.47
N CYS A 526 7.59 -13.52 4.58
CA CYS A 526 8.38 -12.59 3.78
C CYS A 526 8.79 -13.10 2.40
N GLY A 527 8.55 -14.38 2.08
CA GLY A 527 8.83 -14.98 0.78
C GLY A 527 10.27 -15.44 0.55
N TRP A 528 11.09 -15.54 1.60
CA TRP A 528 12.42 -16.15 1.58
C TRP A 528 12.55 -17.10 2.77
N PRO A 529 13.31 -18.21 2.67
CA PRO A 529 13.51 -19.12 3.80
C PRO A 529 14.11 -18.40 5.01
N ALA A 530 13.31 -18.31 6.07
CA ALA A 530 13.65 -17.62 7.31
C ALA A 530 14.10 -18.60 8.40
N PHE A 531 15.23 -18.29 9.05
CA PHE A 531 15.77 -19.07 10.16
C PHE A 531 15.92 -18.19 11.40
N SER A 532 15.91 -18.79 12.58
CA SER A 532 16.03 -18.07 13.86
C SER A 532 17.46 -18.05 14.44
N ARG A 533 18.34 -18.92 13.94
CA ARG A 533 19.76 -19.04 14.31
C ARG A 533 20.53 -19.90 13.29
N PRO A 534 21.86 -19.74 13.16
CA PRO A 534 22.69 -20.71 12.43
C PRO A 534 22.79 -22.06 13.15
N VAL A 535 23.25 -23.09 12.43
CA VAL A 535 23.41 -24.46 12.95
C VAL A 535 24.61 -24.64 13.90
N ALA A 536 25.61 -23.74 13.84
CA ALA A 536 26.83 -23.81 14.64
C ALA A 536 27.54 -22.46 14.74
N ARG A 537 28.45 -22.33 15.71
CA ARG A 537 29.30 -21.15 15.84
C ARG A 537 30.27 -21.02 14.67
N GLY A 538 30.46 -19.79 14.19
CA GLY A 538 31.34 -19.50 13.05
C GLY A 538 30.84 -20.01 11.70
N ALA A 539 29.59 -20.47 11.59
CA ALA A 539 28.96 -20.80 10.30
C ALA A 539 28.69 -19.55 9.44
N LEU A 540 28.57 -18.38 10.07
CA LEU A 540 28.21 -17.11 9.46
C LEU A 540 29.25 -16.03 9.80
N VAL A 541 29.39 -15.07 8.88
CA VAL A 541 30.10 -13.80 9.06
C VAL A 541 29.12 -12.67 8.75
N TYR A 542 29.27 -11.56 9.46
CA TYR A 542 28.34 -10.43 9.41
C TYR A 542 29.05 -9.16 8.94
N ARG A 543 28.34 -8.33 8.16
CA ARG A 543 28.85 -7.05 7.65
C ARG A 543 27.78 -5.97 7.72
N ASP A 544 28.17 -4.74 8.04
CA ASP A 544 27.31 -3.56 7.84
C ASP A 544 27.03 -3.38 6.34
N ASP A 545 25.77 -3.42 5.97
CA ASP A 545 25.28 -3.10 4.64
C ASP A 545 24.53 -1.77 4.67
N THR A 546 24.97 -0.83 3.81
CA THR A 546 24.36 0.50 3.64
C THR A 546 23.80 0.70 2.23
N SER A 547 23.72 -0.36 1.42
CA SER A 547 23.12 -0.34 0.09
C SER A 547 21.63 0.06 0.14
N LEU A 548 21.14 0.62 -0.97
CA LEU A 548 19.76 1.13 -1.09
C LEU A 548 19.39 2.18 -0.01
N TRP A 549 20.38 2.87 0.58
CA TRP A 549 20.24 3.87 1.63
C TRP A 549 19.57 3.35 2.93
N ARG A 550 19.73 2.06 3.24
CA ARG A 550 19.23 1.44 4.49
C ARG A 550 20.39 0.81 5.24
N LYS A 551 20.50 1.01 6.56
CA LYS A 551 21.45 0.26 7.41
C LYS A 551 20.84 -1.11 7.71
N ARG A 552 21.53 -2.18 7.30
CA ARG A 552 21.17 -3.59 7.53
C ARG A 552 22.44 -4.35 7.96
N VAL A 553 22.29 -5.55 8.50
CA VAL A 553 23.41 -6.49 8.63
C VAL A 553 23.30 -7.57 7.57
N GLU A 554 24.25 -7.57 6.65
CA GLU A 554 24.48 -8.63 5.68
C GLU A 554 24.96 -9.90 6.41
N VAL A 555 24.43 -11.03 5.99
CA VAL A 555 24.83 -12.36 6.42
C VAL A 555 25.59 -13.04 5.27
N ARG A 556 26.82 -13.48 5.55
CA ARG A 556 27.69 -14.21 4.62
C ARG A 556 28.14 -15.54 5.23
N SER A 557 28.59 -16.48 4.41
CA SER A 557 29.05 -17.80 4.88
C SER A 557 30.46 -17.73 5.50
N GLY A 558 30.72 -18.54 6.53
CA GLY A 558 31.92 -18.42 7.36
C GLY A 558 33.25 -18.78 6.67
N GLY A 559 33.25 -19.82 5.83
CA GLY A 559 34.44 -20.35 5.15
C GLY A 559 34.63 -19.83 3.72
N ALA A 560 33.53 -19.58 3.01
CA ALA A 560 33.56 -19.17 1.59
C ALA A 560 33.26 -17.70 1.32
N ASP A 561 32.80 -16.94 2.33
CA ASP A 561 32.34 -15.55 2.19
C ASP A 561 31.19 -15.38 1.15
N SER A 562 30.41 -16.43 0.89
CA SER A 562 29.22 -16.37 0.03
C SER A 562 28.21 -15.39 0.62
N HIS A 563 27.69 -14.43 -0.15
CA HIS A 563 26.51 -13.65 0.29
C HIS A 563 25.29 -14.58 0.44
N LEU A 564 24.63 -14.52 1.60
CA LEU A 564 23.49 -15.36 1.93
C LEU A 564 22.19 -14.54 1.99
N GLY A 565 22.23 -13.35 2.61
CA GLY A 565 21.07 -12.48 2.78
C GLY A 565 21.30 -11.47 3.91
N HIS A 566 20.28 -11.28 4.76
CA HIS A 566 20.32 -10.30 5.86
C HIS A 566 19.72 -10.85 7.15
N VAL A 567 20.15 -10.32 8.29
CA VAL A 567 19.58 -10.61 9.62
C VAL A 567 18.83 -9.39 10.17
N PHE A 568 17.68 -9.65 10.80
CA PHE A 568 16.78 -8.66 11.39
C PHE A 568 16.37 -9.09 12.82
N GLU A 569 15.84 -8.16 13.61
CA GLU A 569 15.42 -8.37 15.01
C GLU A 569 13.90 -8.60 15.17
N ASP A 570 13.21 -8.89 14.07
CA ASP A 570 11.76 -9.13 13.96
C ASP A 570 11.39 -10.63 13.97
N GLY A 571 12.29 -11.48 14.49
CA GLY A 571 12.12 -12.93 14.54
C GLY A 571 11.34 -13.44 15.76
N PRO A 572 10.97 -14.74 15.77
CA PRO A 572 10.31 -15.39 16.90
C PRO A 572 11.11 -15.23 18.20
N GLN A 573 10.56 -14.45 19.13
CA GLN A 573 11.20 -14.16 20.42
C GLN A 573 11.50 -15.44 21.23
N ALA A 574 10.62 -16.45 21.15
CA ALA A 574 10.84 -17.77 21.73
C ALA A 574 12.08 -18.52 21.19
N SER A 575 12.54 -18.18 19.98
CA SER A 575 13.72 -18.74 19.33
C SER A 575 14.95 -17.84 19.41
N GLY A 576 14.85 -16.66 20.05
CA GLY A 576 15.95 -15.70 20.23
C GLY A 576 15.76 -14.35 19.54
N GLY A 577 14.61 -14.10 18.90
CA GLY A 577 14.24 -12.78 18.35
C GLY A 577 14.87 -12.41 17.01
N LEU A 578 15.84 -13.18 16.50
CA LEU A 578 16.46 -12.92 15.20
C LEU A 578 15.71 -13.60 14.04
N ARG A 579 15.65 -12.91 12.89
CA ARG A 579 15.24 -13.45 11.59
C ARG A 579 16.41 -13.38 10.61
N TYR A 580 16.99 -14.53 10.30
CA TYR A 580 17.95 -14.72 9.21
C TYR A 580 17.14 -14.94 7.92
N CYS A 581 17.04 -13.91 7.10
CA CYS A 581 16.31 -13.90 5.83
C CYS A 581 17.28 -14.23 4.69
N ILE A 582 17.25 -15.47 4.20
CA ILE A 582 18.31 -16.02 3.36
C ILE A 582 17.80 -16.33 1.96
N ASN A 583 18.63 -16.13 0.94
CA ASN A 583 18.33 -16.54 -0.44
C ASN A 583 18.47 -18.05 -0.59
N SER A 584 17.45 -18.73 -1.12
CA SER A 584 17.51 -20.13 -1.52
C SER A 584 18.63 -20.41 -2.53
N ALA A 585 18.90 -19.45 -3.43
CA ALA A 585 19.99 -19.51 -4.39
C ALA A 585 21.40 -19.48 -3.74
N ALA A 586 21.53 -19.11 -2.46
CA ALA A 586 22.77 -19.27 -1.70
C ALA A 586 22.88 -20.63 -0.98
N LEU A 587 21.79 -21.40 -0.95
CA LEU A 587 21.67 -22.63 -0.17
C LEU A 587 21.60 -23.88 -1.05
N ARG A 588 21.92 -25.01 -0.43
CA ARG A 588 21.60 -26.36 -0.90
C ARG A 588 21.00 -27.14 0.26
N PHE A 589 19.74 -27.57 0.12
CA PHE A 589 19.08 -28.41 1.11
C PHE A 589 19.55 -29.87 1.00
N ILE A 590 19.73 -30.52 2.15
CA ILE A 590 20.10 -31.93 2.29
C ILE A 590 19.08 -32.60 3.22
N PRO A 591 18.14 -33.40 2.68
CA PRO A 591 17.17 -34.13 3.50
C PRO A 591 17.85 -35.05 4.53
N LEU A 592 17.25 -35.16 5.71
CA LEU A 592 17.74 -35.97 6.83
C LEU A 592 18.17 -37.42 6.44
N PRO A 593 17.43 -38.17 5.59
CA PRO A 593 17.86 -39.51 5.15
C PRO A 593 19.18 -39.52 4.37
N ASP A 594 19.46 -38.44 3.62
CA ASP A 594 20.62 -38.36 2.74
C ASP A 594 21.87 -37.83 3.45
N MET A 595 21.72 -37.07 4.54
CA MET A 595 22.81 -36.42 5.28
C MET A 595 24.00 -37.35 5.55
N GLY A 596 23.74 -38.56 6.04
CA GLY A 596 24.78 -39.56 6.32
C GLY A 596 25.54 -40.03 5.08
N SER A 597 24.88 -40.14 3.93
CA SER A 597 25.50 -40.54 2.66
C SER A 597 26.25 -39.39 1.96
N GLN A 598 25.84 -38.15 2.19
CA GLN A 598 26.48 -36.95 1.65
C GLN A 598 27.63 -36.41 2.52
N GLY A 599 27.98 -37.09 3.63
CA GLY A 599 29.09 -36.71 4.51
C GLY A 599 28.72 -35.82 5.70
N TYR A 600 27.43 -35.54 5.91
CA TYR A 600 26.90 -34.69 6.99
C TYR A 600 26.35 -35.51 8.18
N GLY A 601 26.84 -36.74 8.37
CA GLY A 601 26.38 -37.63 9.45
C GLY A 601 26.52 -37.01 10.84
N ASP A 602 27.60 -36.27 11.08
CA ASP A 602 27.86 -35.59 12.36
C ASP A 602 26.88 -34.42 12.65
N TRP A 603 26.07 -34.02 11.68
CA TRP A 603 25.09 -32.93 11.80
C TRP A 603 23.66 -33.42 12.06
N ILE A 604 23.41 -34.72 12.02
CA ILE A 604 22.07 -35.32 12.20
C ILE A 604 21.45 -34.93 13.56
N SER A 605 22.25 -34.78 14.63
CA SER A 605 21.78 -34.35 15.94
C SER A 605 21.27 -32.89 16.00
N GLU A 606 21.67 -32.04 15.06
CA GLU A 606 21.19 -30.65 14.98
C GLU A 606 19.86 -30.54 14.20
N VAL A 607 19.44 -31.63 13.55
CA VAL A 607 18.25 -31.73 12.69
C VAL A 607 17.13 -32.56 13.33
N LEU A 608 17.47 -33.56 14.16
CA LEU A 608 16.50 -34.32 14.97
C LEU A 608 15.97 -33.48 16.15
N ASP A 609 14.67 -33.58 16.44
CA ASP A 609 14.06 -32.96 17.63
C ASP A 609 14.55 -33.69 18.90
N PRO A 610 15.02 -33.00 19.96
CA PRO A 610 15.40 -33.66 21.21
C PRO A 610 14.26 -34.40 21.93
N ASN A 611 13.00 -34.29 21.47
CA ASN A 611 11.82 -34.94 22.02
C ASN A 611 11.25 -36.09 21.15
N SER A 612 11.90 -36.46 20.03
CA SER A 612 11.45 -37.52 19.11
C SER A 612 12.12 -38.88 19.33
#